data_AF-A0A0F5PQH5-F1
#
_entry.id   AF-A0A0F5PQH5-F1
#
_cell.length_a   1.000
_cell.length_b   1.000
_cell.length_c   1.000
_cell.angle_alpha   90.00
_cell.angle_beta   90.00
_cell.angle_gamma   90.00
#
_symmetry.space_group_name_H-M   'P 1'
#
loop_
_entity.id
_entity.type
_entity.pdbx_description
1 polymer ?
#
loop_
_entity_poly.entity_id
_entity_poly.type
_entity_poly.pdbx_seq_one_letter_code
_entity_poly.pdbx_strand_id
1 'polypeptide(L)' 'MRSYDVPIRTKESKGCPFAHACNYYTEKCKEEVPPLVTIEEGHQVACHVFGK' A
#
# COMPACT_ATOMS: atom_id res chain seq x y z
N MET A 1 -16.29 -12.13 3.95
CA MET A 1 -15.50 -11.13 4.72
C MET A 1 -14.04 -11.51 4.54
N ARG A 2 -13.18 -10.64 3.96
CA ARG A 2 -11.74 -10.93 3.85
C ARG A 2 -11.15 -10.92 5.27
N SER A 3 -10.47 -12.00 5.65
CA SER A 3 -10.00 -12.26 7.01
C SER A 3 -9.17 -11.10 7.57
N TYR A 4 -9.44 -10.73 8.82
CA TYR A 4 -8.78 -9.66 9.59
C TYR A 4 -7.40 -10.07 10.13
N ASP A 5 -6.75 -11.04 9.50
CA ASP A 5 -5.43 -11.50 9.94
C ASP A 5 -4.38 -10.53 9.42
N VAL A 6 -3.66 -9.89 10.35
CA VAL A 6 -2.62 -8.92 10.01
C VAL A 6 -1.41 -9.68 9.48
N PRO A 7 -1.03 -9.53 8.20
CA PRO A 7 0.09 -10.26 7.65
C PRO A 7 1.39 -9.82 8.32
N ILE A 8 2.20 -10.80 8.72
CA ILE A 8 3.53 -10.56 9.28
C ILE A 8 4.44 -10.02 8.17
N ARG A 9 4.88 -8.76 8.31
CA ARG A 9 5.79 -8.11 7.36
C ARG A 9 7.23 -8.29 7.82
N THR A 10 8.03 -8.97 7.01
CA THR A 10 9.48 -9.10 7.17
C THR A 10 10.20 -8.08 6.27
N LYS A 11 11.52 -7.91 6.44
CA LYS A 11 12.34 -7.05 5.56
C LYS A 11 12.28 -7.44 4.08
N GLU A 12 11.92 -8.69 3.78
CA GLU A 12 11.81 -9.22 2.41
C GLU A 12 10.41 -9.06 1.81
N SER A 13 9.44 -8.58 2.60
CA SER A 13 8.07 -8.41 2.16
C SER A 13 7.98 -7.32 1.09
N LYS A 14 7.64 -7.73 -0.14
CA LYS A 14 7.46 -6.85 -1.29
C LYS A 14 6.06 -6.22 -1.29
N GLY A 15 5.88 -5.16 -2.09
CA GLY A 15 4.59 -4.51 -2.27
C GLY A 15 4.09 -3.66 -1.10
N CYS A 16 2.91 -3.08 -1.28
CA CYS A 16 2.16 -2.28 -0.31
C CYS A 16 1.68 -3.14 0.88
N PRO A 17 1.93 -2.72 2.14
CA PRO A 17 1.49 -3.46 3.33
C PRO A 17 -0.03 -3.59 3.43
N PHE A 18 -0.78 -2.62 2.89
CA PHE A 18 -2.23 -2.59 2.94
C PHE A 18 -2.91 -3.40 1.82
N ALA A 19 -2.14 -4.03 0.92
CA ALA A 19 -2.68 -4.74 -0.25
C ALA A 19 -3.73 -5.81 0.10
N HIS A 20 -3.57 -6.50 1.23
CA HIS A 20 -4.47 -7.56 1.69
C HIS A 20 -5.87 -7.05 2.14
N ALA A 21 -5.96 -5.79 2.53
CA ALA A 21 -7.18 -5.16 3.07
C ALA A 21 -7.69 -3.97 2.23
N CYS A 22 -6.93 -3.52 1.22
CA CYS A 22 -7.25 -2.34 0.43
C CYS A 22 -8.38 -2.63 -0.59
N ASN A 23 -9.43 -1.82 -0.58
CA ASN A 23 -10.51 -1.90 -1.58
C ASN A 23 -10.07 -1.42 -2.98
N TYR A 24 -8.99 -0.65 -3.06
CA TYR A 24 -8.40 -0.13 -4.30
C TYR A 24 -7.11 -0.88 -4.68
N TYR A 25 -7.00 -2.15 -4.26
CA TYR A 25 -5.85 -2.98 -4.61
C TYR A 25 -5.70 -3.11 -6.13
N THR A 26 -4.45 -3.03 -6.59
CA THR A 26 -4.05 -3.31 -7.97
C THR A 26 -2.85 -4.26 -7.95
N GLU A 27 -2.60 -4.96 -9.05
CA GLU A 27 -1.47 -5.91 -9.14
C GLU A 27 -0.12 -5.26 -8.78
N LYS A 28 0.09 -3.99 -9.16
CA LYS A 28 1.28 -3.21 -8.80
C LYS A 28 1.49 -3.09 -7.28
N CYS A 29 0.42 -3.09 -6.50
CA CYS A 29 0.49 -3.04 -5.04
C CYS A 29 1.12 -4.29 -4.43
N LYS A 30 1.19 -5.42 -5.13
CA LYS A 30 1.84 -6.64 -4.62
C LYS A 30 3.31 -6.72 -5.02
N GLU A 31 3.66 -6.14 -6.16
CA GLU A 31 4.99 -6.21 -6.74
C GLU A 31 5.90 -5.09 -6.21
N GLU A 32 5.38 -3.86 -6.12
CA GLU A 32 6.18 -2.66 -5.82
C GLU A 32 5.64 -1.89 -4.62
N VAL A 33 6.55 -1.33 -3.83
CA VAL A 33 6.21 -0.41 -2.74
C VAL A 33 5.90 0.96 -3.35
N PRO A 34 4.74 1.55 -3.08
CA PRO A 34 4.41 2.87 -3.62
C PRO A 34 5.36 3.95 -3.07
N PRO A 35 5.78 4.92 -3.90
CA PRO A 35 6.57 6.05 -3.44
C PRO A 35 5.74 6.93 -2.50
N LEU A 36 6.42 7.58 -1.54
CA LEU A 36 5.79 8.57 -0.67
C LEU A 36 5.69 9.91 -1.43
N VAL A 37 4.48 10.35 -1.70
CA VAL A 37 4.18 11.58 -2.45
C VAL A 37 3.43 12.55 -1.54
N THR A 38 3.83 13.82 -1.56
CA THR A 38 3.11 14.88 -0.84
C THR A 38 1.99 15.41 -1.73
N ILE A 39 0.74 15.28 -1.31
CA ILE A 39 -0.43 15.75 -2.07
C ILE A 39 -0.92 17.13 -1.61
N GLU A 40 -0.73 17.45 -0.32
CA GLU A 40 -1.04 18.76 0.27
C GLU A 40 0.00 19.09 1.35
N GLU A 41 0.12 20.35 1.77
CA GLU A 41 1.07 20.75 2.81
C GLU A 41 0.81 19.98 4.12
N GLY A 42 1.78 19.14 4.51
CA GLY A 42 1.67 18.26 5.68
C GLY A 42 0.89 16.96 5.44
N HIS A 43 0.44 16.68 4.21
CA HIS A 43 -0.25 15.43 3.86
C HIS A 43 0.54 14.63 2.82
N GLN A 44 0.97 13.43 3.22
CA GLN A 44 1.72 12.52 2.38
C GLN A 44 1.00 11.19 2.20
N VAL A 45 1.05 10.66 0.98
CA VAL A 45 0.39 9.43 0.58
C VAL A 45 1.39 8.52 -0.11
N ALA A 46 1.45 7.26 0.33
CA ALA A 46 2.15 6.19 -0.36
C ALA A 46 1.13 5.25 -1.00
N CYS A 47 0.55 5.64 -2.14
CA CYS A 47 -0.47 4.86 -2.85
C CYS A 47 -0.24 4.90 -4.36
N HIS A 48 -0.27 3.73 -5.00
CA HIS A 48 -0.18 3.62 -6.47
C HIS A 48 -1.38 4.20 -7.21
N VAL A 49 -2.53 4.34 -6.54
CA VAL A 49 -3.78 4.82 -7.13
C VAL A 49 -3.96 6.32 -6.91
N PHE A 50 -3.72 6.80 -5.69
CA PHE A 50 -4.02 8.18 -5.26
C PHE A 50 -2.79 9.08 -5.08
N GLY A 51 -1.58 8.54 -5.00
CA GLY A 51 -0.34 9.31 -4.87
C GLY A 51 0.20 9.77 -6.22
N LYS A 52 -0.60 10.52 -6.97
CA LYS A 52 -0.22 11.15 -8.24
C LYS A 52 -0.13 12.66 -8.11
#